data_AF-A0A8J5D2H5-F1
#
_entry.id   AF-A0A8J5D2H5-F1
#
_cell.length_a   1.000
_cell.length_b   1.000
_cell.length_c   1.000
_cell.angle_alpha   90.00
_cell.angle_beta   90.00
_cell.angle_gamma   90.00
#
_symmetry.space_group_name_H-M   'P 1'
#
loop_
_entity.id
_entity.type
_entity.pdbx_description
1 polymer ?
#
loop_
_entity_poly.entity_id
_entity_poly.type
_entity_poly.pdbx_seq_one_letter_code
_entity_poly.pdbx_strand_id
1 'polypeptide(L)'
;MVTVKQSTAEVKELSQCLLVKWNHAMPLPSAFQSELQRWMNYWKRQLPISASSVTSLLTFHADATFFPNLRELLKILAVLPVGSVEAERSFSCLRRIHNWLRNTMATEKLSDLAVIAMHGHEVPISKADICKRYMDLHPR
;
A
#
# COMPACT_ATOMS: atom_id res chain seq x y z
N MET A 1 -9.88 11.60 28.72
CA MET A 1 -9.93 12.92 28.06
C MET A 1 -8.49 13.32 27.71
N VAL A 2 -7.95 12.74 26.63
CA VAL A 2 -6.56 13.00 26.19
C VAL A 2 -6.62 14.06 25.11
N THR A 3 -6.39 15.31 25.49
CA THR A 3 -6.22 16.41 24.55
C THR A 3 -4.86 16.26 23.87
N VAL A 4 -4.86 15.68 22.67
CA VAL A 4 -3.69 15.73 21.79
C VAL A 4 -3.51 17.19 21.36
N LYS A 5 -2.76 17.96 22.15
CA LYS A 5 -2.19 19.24 21.72
C LYS A 5 -1.16 18.93 20.65
N GLN A 6 -1.59 18.67 19.41
CA GLN A 6 -0.67 18.62 18.27
C GLN A 6 0.01 19.99 18.19
N SER A 7 1.27 20.04 18.62
CA SER A 7 2.05 21.27 18.59
C SER A 7 2.23 21.66 17.13
N THR A 8 1.94 22.91 16.80
CA THR A 8 2.12 23.44 15.43
C THR A 8 3.54 23.23 14.88
N ALA A 9 4.52 22.99 15.77
CA ALA A 9 5.89 22.61 15.44
C ALA A 9 6.00 21.20 14.83
N GLU A 10 5.34 20.20 15.42
CA GLU A 10 5.36 18.80 14.93
C GLU A 10 4.77 18.71 13.53
N VAL A 11 3.70 19.46 13.27
CA VAL A 11 3.08 19.50 11.95
C VAL A 11 4.00 20.14 10.91
N LYS A 12 4.75 21.18 11.29
CA LYS A 12 5.72 21.81 10.39
C LYS A 12 6.86 20.85 10.06
N GLU A 13 7.40 20.17 11.06
CA GLU A 13 8.46 19.19 10.87
C GLU A 13 7.99 18.02 9.99
N LEU A 14 6.81 17.46 10.26
CA LEU A 14 6.22 16.43 9.42
C LEU A 14 5.97 16.94 8.00
N SER A 15 5.45 18.16 7.84
CA SER A 15 5.23 18.73 6.51
C SER A 15 6.53 18.88 5.72
N GLN A 16 7.62 19.25 6.40
CA GLN A 16 8.95 19.39 5.79
C GLN A 16 9.52 18.03 5.40
N CYS A 17 9.43 17.02 6.27
CA CYS A 17 9.84 15.65 5.97
C CYS A 17 9.05 15.04 4.81
N LEU A 18 7.72 15.25 4.78
CA LEU A 18 6.87 14.79 3.69
C LEU A 18 7.24 15.47 2.37
N LEU A 19 7.53 16.78 2.40
CA LEU A 19 7.94 17.54 1.21
C LEU A 19 9.28 17.01 0.66
N VAL A 20 10.28 16.80 1.52
CA VAL A 20 11.59 16.28 1.11
C VAL A 20 11.46 14.89 0.47
N LYS A 21 10.63 14.02 1.05
CA LYS A 21 10.50 12.62 0.62
C LYS A 21 9.61 12.43 -0.61
N TRP A 22 8.53 13.20 -0.73
CA TRP A 22 7.50 13.02 -1.77
C TRP A 22 7.33 14.22 -2.72
N ASN A 23 8.32 15.11 -2.80
CA ASN A 23 8.27 16.27 -3.70
C ASN A 23 7.88 15.90 -5.15
N HIS A 24 8.43 14.79 -5.64
CA HIS A 24 8.23 14.30 -7.00
C HIS A 24 6.82 13.78 -7.29
N ALA A 25 6.08 13.39 -6.24
CA ALA A 25 4.73 12.83 -6.36
C ALA A 25 3.64 13.87 -6.13
N MET A 26 4.01 15.10 -5.77
CA MET A 26 3.07 16.19 -5.50
C MET A 26 2.88 17.06 -6.75
N PRO A 27 1.63 17.27 -7.21
CA PRO A 27 1.36 18.14 -8.35
C PRO A 27 1.69 19.61 -8.07
N LEU A 28 1.58 20.08 -6.82
CA LEU A 28 1.87 21.47 -6.45
C LEU A 28 2.51 21.58 -5.05
N PRO A 29 3.82 21.30 -4.91
CA PRO A 29 4.50 21.25 -3.61
C PRO A 29 4.42 22.57 -2.81
N SER A 30 4.38 23.71 -3.51
CA SER A 30 4.28 25.04 -2.89
C SER A 30 2.95 25.29 -2.17
N ALA A 31 1.86 24.63 -2.59
CA ALA A 31 0.54 24.76 -1.97
C ALA A 31 0.29 23.76 -0.83
N PHE A 32 1.18 22.76 -0.67
CA PHE A 32 1.00 21.66 0.28
C PHE A 32 0.81 22.13 1.72
N GLN A 33 1.62 23.09 2.18
CA GLN A 33 1.54 23.58 3.56
C GLN A 33 0.18 24.25 3.84
N SER A 34 -0.32 25.04 2.90
CA SER A 34 -1.62 25.71 3.01
C SER A 34 -2.78 24.72 2.93
N GLU A 35 -2.69 23.71 2.06
CA GLU A 35 -3.66 22.62 1.99
C GLU A 35 -3.72 21.83 3.30
N LEU A 36 -2.57 21.45 3.85
CA LEU A 36 -2.47 20.69 5.10
C LEU A 36 -3.07 21.47 6.27
N GLN A 37 -2.79 22.78 6.36
CA GLN A 37 -3.40 23.63 7.37
C GLN A 37 -4.92 23.71 7.24
N ARG A 38 -5.44 23.89 6.02
CA ARG A 38 -6.90 23.90 5.74
C ARG A 38 -7.54 22.57 6.13
N TRP A 39 -6.91 21.46 5.76
CA TRP A 39 -7.34 20.11 6.09
C TRP A 39 -7.42 19.89 7.60
N MET A 40 -6.35 20.20 8.34
CA MET A 40 -6.36 20.08 9.80
C MET A 40 -7.44 20.94 10.44
N ASN A 41 -7.63 22.17 9.95
CA ASN A 41 -8.64 23.08 10.50
C ASN A 41 -10.07 22.59 10.21
N TYR A 42 -10.28 21.97 9.05
CA TYR A 42 -11.54 21.31 8.71
C TYR A 42 -11.85 20.17 9.68
N TRP A 43 -10.89 19.28 9.96
CA TRP A 43 -11.08 18.17 10.88
C TRP A 43 -11.21 18.58 12.36
N LYS A 44 -10.49 19.63 12.79
CA LYS A 44 -10.66 20.22 14.13
C LYS A 44 -12.09 20.71 14.38
N ARG A 45 -12.78 21.16 13.32
CA ARG A 45 -14.16 21.63 13.39
C ARG A 45 -15.21 20.51 13.27
N GLN A 46 -14.81 19.33 12.79
CA GLN A 46 -15.72 18.20 12.51
C GLN A 46 -15.65 17.04 13.53
N LEU A 47 -15.01 17.21 14.69
CA LEU A 47 -15.10 16.21 15.76
C LEU A 47 -16.57 16.05 16.22
N PRO A 48 -17.11 14.83 16.34
CA PRO A 48 -16.41 13.56 16.58
C PRO A 48 -16.25 12.72 15.30
N ILE A 49 -14.99 12.46 14.91
CA ILE A 49 -14.67 11.59 13.77
C ILE A 49 -14.97 10.15 14.19
N SER A 50 -16.09 9.57 13.73
CA SER A 50 -16.27 8.12 13.78
C SER A 50 -15.18 7.51 12.90
N ALA A 51 -14.43 6.53 13.40
CA ALA A 51 -13.26 5.91 12.75
C ALA A 51 -13.44 5.78 11.22
N SER A 52 -12.91 6.75 10.48
CA SER A 52 -13.00 6.81 9.03
C SER A 52 -11.78 6.14 8.43
N SER A 53 -11.97 5.10 7.62
CA SER A 53 -10.89 4.46 6.87
C SER A 53 -10.18 5.46 5.95
N VAL A 54 -8.89 5.26 5.66
CA VAL A 54 -8.14 6.06 4.67
C VAL A 54 -8.87 6.05 3.32
N THR A 55 -9.51 4.95 2.95
CA THR A 55 -10.32 4.82 1.72
C THR A 55 -11.55 5.71 1.74
N SER A 56 -12.23 5.86 2.89
CA SER A 56 -13.40 6.74 2.99
C SER A 56 -12.96 8.21 2.99
N LEU A 57 -11.82 8.54 3.60
CA LEU A 57 -11.23 9.87 3.53
C LEU A 57 -10.89 10.28 2.09
N LEU A 58 -10.29 9.36 1.33
CA LEU A 58 -9.99 9.54 -0.09
C LEU A 58 -11.23 9.75 -0.95
N THR A 59 -12.34 9.10 -0.62
CA THR A 59 -13.55 9.08 -1.45
C THR A 59 -14.49 10.24 -1.15
N PHE A 60 -14.62 10.63 0.13
CA PHE A 60 -15.63 11.60 0.57
C PHE A 60 -15.09 12.98 0.91
N HIS A 61 -13.77 13.11 1.15
CA HIS A 61 -13.21 14.37 1.66
C HIS A 61 -12.01 14.88 0.86
N ALA A 62 -11.24 13.99 0.21
CA ALA A 62 -10.10 14.39 -0.61
C ALA A 62 -10.51 14.77 -2.05
N ASP A 63 -11.19 15.91 -2.19
CA ASP A 63 -11.54 16.46 -3.51
C ASP A 63 -10.28 16.78 -4.32
N ALA A 64 -10.24 16.30 -5.56
CA ALA A 64 -9.10 16.49 -6.46
C ALA A 64 -8.84 17.96 -6.82
N THR A 65 -9.84 18.82 -6.66
CA THR A 65 -9.78 20.26 -6.97
C THR A 65 -9.29 21.11 -5.81
N PHE A 66 -9.67 20.76 -4.57
CA PHE A 66 -9.34 21.54 -3.37
C PHE A 66 -8.10 21.01 -2.64
N PHE A 67 -7.82 19.72 -2.74
CA PHE A 67 -6.74 19.05 -2.01
C PHE A 67 -5.94 18.10 -2.91
N PRO A 68 -5.37 18.58 -4.04
CA PRO A 68 -4.67 17.73 -4.99
C PRO A 68 -3.44 17.05 -4.38
N ASN A 69 -2.68 17.74 -3.53
CA ASN A 69 -1.46 17.18 -2.94
C ASN A 69 -1.77 16.16 -1.83
N LEU A 70 -2.76 16.47 -0.98
CA LEU A 70 -3.20 15.55 0.07
C LEU A 70 -3.84 14.29 -0.52
N ARG A 71 -4.55 14.40 -1.65
CA ARG A 71 -5.11 13.25 -2.34
C ARG A 71 -4.03 12.28 -2.82
N GLU A 72 -2.97 12.79 -3.46
CA GLU A 72 -1.85 11.93 -3.87
C GLU A 72 -1.13 11.31 -2.67
N LEU A 73 -0.92 12.08 -1.60
CA LEU A 73 -0.33 11.54 -0.37
C LEU A 73 -1.20 10.47 0.28
N LEU A 74 -2.53 10.66 0.29
CA LEU A 74 -3.47 9.68 0.82
C LEU A 74 -3.55 8.42 -0.06
N LYS A 75 -3.40 8.54 -1.39
CA LYS A 75 -3.27 7.38 -2.28
C LYS A 75 -1.99 6.60 -1.98
N ILE A 76 -0.88 7.30 -1.83
CA ILE A 76 0.39 6.69 -1.43
C ILE A 76 0.23 6.01 -0.07
N LEU A 77 -0.47 6.63 0.88
CA LEU A 77 -0.77 6.05 2.19
C LEU A 77 -1.71 4.83 2.09
N ALA A 78 -2.64 4.82 1.14
CA ALA A 78 -3.54 3.69 0.92
C ALA A 78 -2.84 2.49 0.25
N VAL A 79 -1.78 2.73 -0.53
CA VAL A 79 -0.98 1.71 -1.21
C VAL A 79 0.21 1.27 -0.36
N LEU A 80 0.77 2.17 0.46
CA LEU A 80 1.73 1.80 1.48
C LEU A 80 1.00 0.88 2.45
N PRO A 81 1.50 -0.34 2.71
CA PRO A 81 0.95 -1.18 3.75
C PRO A 81 1.15 -0.47 5.09
N VAL A 82 0.14 0.29 5.55
CA VAL A 82 0.12 0.92 6.87
C VAL A 82 0.08 -0.15 7.97
N GLY A 83 -0.22 -1.42 7.61
CA GLY A 83 -0.12 -2.58 8.47
C GLY A 83 0.71 -3.71 7.84
N SER A 84 1.25 -4.58 8.69
CA SER A 84 2.02 -5.76 8.32
C SER A 84 1.23 -6.84 7.57
N VAL A 85 -0.08 -6.68 7.35
CA VAL A 85 -0.99 -7.74 6.88
C VAL A 85 -0.64 -8.27 5.49
N GLU A 86 -0.29 -7.41 4.53
CA GLU A 86 0.10 -7.85 3.19
C GLU A 86 1.47 -8.54 3.20
N ALA A 87 2.39 -8.06 4.02
CA ALA A 87 3.68 -8.71 4.26
C ALA A 87 3.47 -10.07 4.95
N GLU A 88 2.61 -10.16 5.97
CA GLU A 88 2.25 -11.39 6.66
C GLU A 88 1.60 -12.41 5.73
N ARG A 89 0.71 -11.98 4.82
CA ARG A 89 0.14 -12.84 3.77
C ARG A 89 1.24 -13.41 2.88
N SER A 90 2.18 -12.57 2.45
CA SER A 90 3.30 -12.96 1.58
C SER A 90 4.25 -13.93 2.29
N PHE A 91 4.64 -13.65 3.53
CA PHE A 91 5.47 -14.52 4.36
C PHE A 91 4.78 -15.85 4.70
N SER A 92 3.47 -15.83 4.97
CA SER A 92 2.68 -17.03 5.22
C SER A 92 2.60 -17.93 3.97
N CYS A 93 2.40 -17.33 2.80
CA CYS A 93 2.41 -18.04 1.53
C CYS A 93 3.79 -18.68 1.25
N LEU A 94 4.87 -17.91 1.38
CA LEU A 94 6.24 -18.40 1.28
C LEU A 94 6.53 -19.55 2.24
N ARG A 95 6.10 -19.43 3.50
CA ARG A 95 6.31 -20.47 4.50
C ARG A 95 5.53 -21.75 4.19
N ARG A 96 4.35 -21.64 3.60
CA ARG A 96 3.55 -22.80 3.13
C ARG A 96 4.25 -23.52 1.97
N ILE A 97 4.75 -22.78 0.98
CA ILE A 97 5.50 -23.31 -0.16
C ILE A 97 6.78 -24.00 0.31
N HIS A 98 7.56 -23.34 1.16
CA HIS A 98 8.80 -23.87 1.70
C HIS A 98 8.58 -25.14 2.54
N ASN A 99 7.51 -25.18 3.36
CA ASN A 99 7.17 -26.37 4.13
C ASN A 99 6.75 -27.55 3.25
N TRP A 100 6.00 -27.30 2.17
CA TRP A 100 5.52 -28.35 1.27
C TRP A 100 6.65 -28.97 0.43
N LEU A 101 7.67 -28.18 0.08
CA LEU A 101 8.77 -28.57 -0.81
C LEU A 101 10.10 -28.84 -0.11
N ARG A 102 10.06 -29.09 1.21
CA ARG A 102 11.21 -29.15 2.13
C ARG A 102 12.38 -30.04 1.69
N ASN A 103 12.16 -30.95 0.74
CA ASN A 103 13.15 -31.94 0.30
C ASN A 103 13.78 -31.65 -1.10
N THR A 104 13.45 -30.55 -1.81
CA THR A 104 13.86 -30.46 -3.25
C THR A 104 14.09 -29.06 -3.85
N MET A 105 14.22 -27.98 -3.08
CA MET A 105 14.24 -26.62 -3.67
C MET A 105 15.55 -25.84 -3.47
N ALA A 106 16.06 -25.27 -4.58
CA ALA A 106 17.01 -24.17 -4.59
C ALA A 106 16.27 -22.83 -4.46
N THR A 107 16.93 -21.79 -3.94
CA THR A 107 16.35 -20.47 -3.65
C THR A 107 15.61 -19.84 -4.84
N GLU A 108 16.12 -20.04 -6.06
CA GLU A 108 15.54 -19.49 -7.30
C GLU A 108 14.17 -20.11 -7.64
N LYS A 109 14.02 -21.43 -7.48
CA LYS A 109 12.73 -22.10 -7.70
C LYS A 109 11.68 -21.67 -6.68
N LEU A 110 12.11 -21.31 -5.47
CA LEU A 110 11.21 -20.83 -4.42
C LEU A 110 10.66 -19.44 -4.76
N SER A 111 11.49 -18.52 -5.25
CA SER A 111 11.04 -17.19 -5.67
C SER A 111 10.05 -17.27 -6.82
N ASP A 112 10.33 -18.09 -7.83
CA ASP A 112 9.44 -18.25 -8.99
C ASP A 112 8.08 -18.81 -8.58
N LEU A 113 8.09 -19.84 -7.73
CA LEU A 113 6.85 -20.45 -7.24
C LEU A 113 6.07 -19.51 -6.31
N ALA A 114 6.76 -18.66 -5.55
CA ALA A 114 6.10 -17.65 -4.72
C ALA A 114 5.34 -16.64 -5.57
N VAL A 115 5.94 -16.15 -6.67
CA VAL A 115 5.28 -15.25 -7.63
C VAL A 115 4.04 -15.92 -8.21
N ILE A 116 4.17 -17.18 -8.65
CA ILE A 116 3.03 -17.95 -9.17
C ILE A 116 1.94 -18.15 -8.10
N ALA A 117 2.31 -18.42 -6.85
CA ALA A 117 1.33 -18.63 -5.78
C ALA A 117 0.62 -17.34 -5.35
N MET A 118 1.30 -16.18 -5.41
CA MET A 118 0.72 -14.88 -5.07
C MET A 118 -0.18 -14.34 -6.19
N HIS A 119 0.22 -14.48 -7.45
CA HIS A 119 -0.47 -13.90 -8.61
C HIS A 119 -1.25 -14.90 -9.46
N GLY A 120 -1.09 -16.20 -9.22
CA GLY A 120 -1.67 -17.25 -10.07
C GLY A 120 -3.20 -17.34 -10.04
N HIS A 121 -3.87 -16.67 -9.11
CA HIS A 121 -5.34 -16.54 -9.13
C HIS A 121 -5.81 -15.49 -10.15
N GLU A 122 -4.98 -14.50 -10.49
CA GLU A 122 -5.32 -13.42 -11.42
C GLU A 122 -5.06 -13.82 -12.87
N VAL A 123 -4.20 -14.82 -13.10
CA VAL A 123 -3.87 -15.33 -14.43
C VAL A 123 -4.72 -16.58 -14.71
N PRO A 124 -5.50 -16.63 -15.80
CA PRO A 124 -6.23 -17.84 -16.19
C PRO A 124 -5.24 -18.87 -16.73
N ILE A 125 -4.61 -19.62 -15.83
CA ILE A 125 -3.66 -20.67 -16.20
C ILE A 125 -4.42 -21.98 -16.38
N SER A 126 -4.57 -22.41 -17.64
CA SER A 126 -5.12 -23.72 -17.97
C SER A 126 -4.14 -24.83 -17.56
N LYS A 127 -4.54 -25.62 -16.56
CA LYS A 127 -3.74 -26.75 -16.05
C LYS A 127 -3.42 -27.78 -17.14
N ALA A 128 -4.34 -27.96 -18.10
CA ALA A 128 -4.18 -28.88 -19.21
C ALA A 128 -3.03 -28.47 -20.13
N ASP A 129 -2.88 -27.17 -20.40
CA ASP A 129 -1.82 -26.65 -21.25
C ASP A 129 -0.44 -26.75 -20.58
N ILE A 130 -0.38 -26.58 -19.25
CA ILE A 130 0.85 -26.82 -18.49
C ILE A 130 1.26 -28.29 -18.59
N CYS A 131 0.32 -29.21 -18.35
CA CYS A 131 0.61 -30.65 -18.40
C CYS A 131 1.09 -31.07 -19.79
N LYS A 132 0.45 -30.58 -20.85
CA LYS A 132 0.86 -30.85 -22.23
C LYS A 132 2.28 -30.34 -22.49
N ARG A 133 2.56 -29.07 -22.15
CA ARG A 133 3.86 -28.46 -22.37
C ARG A 133 4.98 -29.10 -21.55
N TYR A 134 4.68 -29.57 -20.34
CA TYR A 134 5.61 -30.33 -19.52
C TYR A 134 5.94 -31.69 -20.15
N MET A 135 4.94 -32.39 -20.68
CA MET A 135 5.14 -33.65 -21.39
C MET A 135 5.93 -33.47 -22.69
N ASP A 136 5.72 -32.37 -23.42
CA ASP A 136 6.48 -32.04 -24.64
C ASP A 136 7.96 -31.72 -24.35
N LEU A 137 8.25 -31.09 -23.20
CA LEU A 137 9.63 -30.72 -22.79
C LEU A 137 10.40 -31.88 -22.16
N HIS A 138 9.71 -32.86 -21.59
CA HIS A 138 10.29 -34.06 -21.01
C HIS A 138 9.66 -35.32 -21.63
N PRO A 139 9.94 -35.59 -22.91
CA PRO A 139 9.53 -36.83 -23.53
C PRO A 139 10.22 -38.00 -22.81
N ARG A 140 9.42 -39.00 -22.45
CA ARG A 140 9.89 -40.25 -21.85
C ARG A 140 10.66 -41.11 -22.84
#